data_AF-A0A519LAT7-F1
#
_entry.id   AF-A0A519LAT7-F1
#
_cell.length_a   1.000
_cell.length_b   1.000
_cell.length_c   1.000
_cell.angle_alpha   90.00
_cell.angle_beta   90.00
_cell.angle_gamma   90.00
#
_symmetry.space_group_name_H-M   'P 1'
#
loop_
_entity.id
_entity.type
_entity.pdbx_description
1 polymer ?
#
loop_
_entity_poly.entity_id
_entity_poly.type
_entity_poly.pdbx_seq_one_letter_code
_entity_poly.pdbx_strand_id
1 'polypeptide(L)'
;MAEDSSNSIKEFWAEIPRIDEDFLGSIRDWKNVQIALEEEVIWLKGFTGEQAVSSEIQQLPNFLLYELREGLLFRKDALVPSKKVRTALLWTPIDKALKLTFPLSNNNFFGIDEKIEIRLKPSEEEQPATALLSSIAEI
;
A
#
# COMPACT_ATOMS: atom_id res chain seq x y z
N MET A 1 40.50 7.77 -16.44
CA MET A 1 40.64 6.70 -15.43
C MET A 1 39.25 6.13 -15.25
N ALA A 2 39.09 4.83 -15.52
CA ALA A 2 37.79 4.17 -15.48
C ALA A 2 37.30 4.15 -14.03
N GLU A 3 36.13 4.74 -13.78
CA GLU A 3 35.42 4.57 -12.51
C GLU A 3 35.04 3.10 -12.39
N ASP A 4 35.55 2.46 -11.35
CA ASP A 4 35.22 1.09 -10.97
C ASP A 4 33.71 0.90 -10.98
N SER A 5 33.23 0.24 -12.04
CA SER A 5 31.85 -0.21 -12.21
C SER A 5 31.58 -1.43 -11.31
N SER A 6 32.10 -1.40 -10.09
CA SER A 6 31.75 -2.29 -8.99
C SER A 6 30.59 -1.65 -8.24
N ASN A 7 29.52 -1.30 -8.96
CA ASN A 7 28.28 -0.88 -8.33
C ASN A 7 27.66 -2.15 -7.72
N SER A 8 28.23 -2.57 -6.59
CA SER A 8 27.75 -3.67 -5.78
C SER A 8 26.26 -3.44 -5.61
N ILE A 9 25.46 -4.37 -6.13
CA ILE A 9 24.01 -4.29 -6.07
C ILE A 9 23.67 -4.19 -4.58
N LYS A 10 23.34 -2.98 -4.13
CA LYS A 10 23.00 -2.74 -2.72
C LYS A 10 21.71 -3.49 -2.46
N GLU A 11 21.81 -4.57 -1.70
CA GLU A 11 20.65 -5.34 -1.31
C GLU A 11 19.97 -4.65 -0.14
N PHE A 12 18.76 -4.17 -0.39
CA PHE A 12 17.93 -3.55 0.64
C PHE A 12 16.91 -4.55 1.16
N TRP A 13 16.74 -4.50 2.48
CA TRP A 13 15.77 -5.28 3.23
C TRP A 13 14.91 -4.31 4.04
N ALA A 14 13.66 -4.67 4.29
CA ALA A 14 12.81 -3.89 5.16
C ALA A 14 11.98 -4.77 6.07
N GLU A 15 11.55 -4.19 7.19
CA GLU A 15 10.54 -4.76 8.05
C GLU A 15 9.36 -3.79 8.21
N ILE A 16 8.16 -4.35 8.28
CA ILE A 16 6.93 -3.65 8.61
C ILE A 16 6.09 -4.52 9.56
N PRO A 17 5.40 -3.95 10.55
CA PRO A 17 4.47 -4.69 11.39
C PRO A 17 3.36 -5.34 10.56
N ARG A 18 2.91 -6.52 10.96
CA ARG A 18 1.83 -7.24 10.27
C ARG A 18 0.47 -6.53 10.33
N ILE A 19 0.25 -5.71 11.35
CA ILE A 19 -0.94 -4.85 11.45
C ILE A 19 -1.02 -3.83 10.31
N ASP A 20 0.12 -3.49 9.69
CA ASP A 20 0.23 -2.52 8.61
C ASP A 20 0.30 -3.21 7.23
N GLU A 21 -0.08 -4.50 7.13
CA GLU A 21 -0.04 -5.29 5.88
C GLU A 21 -0.85 -4.65 4.75
N ASP A 22 -2.00 -4.04 5.07
CA ASP A 22 -2.89 -3.41 4.09
C ASP A 22 -2.20 -2.29 3.30
N PHE A 23 -1.22 -1.60 3.90
CA PHE A 23 -0.47 -0.53 3.25
C PHE A 23 0.50 -1.05 2.18
N LEU A 24 0.87 -2.34 2.22
CA LEU A 24 1.71 -2.97 1.20
C LEU A 24 1.00 -3.10 -0.16
N GLY A 25 -0.31 -2.86 -0.21
CA GLY A 25 -1.06 -2.75 -1.46
C GLY A 25 -0.45 -1.75 -2.45
N SER A 26 0.13 -0.65 -1.95
CA SER A 26 0.75 0.41 -2.78
C SER A 26 2.00 -0.05 -3.54
N ILE A 27 2.71 -1.07 -3.04
CA ILE A 27 3.95 -1.58 -3.66
C ILE A 27 3.78 -2.98 -4.25
N ARG A 28 2.55 -3.50 -4.32
CA ARG A 28 2.23 -4.85 -4.80
C ARG A 28 2.69 -5.11 -6.25
N ASP A 29 2.72 -4.06 -7.07
CA ASP A 29 3.06 -4.20 -8.49
C ASP A 29 4.58 -4.38 -8.72
N TRP A 30 5.39 -4.30 -7.66
CA TRP A 30 6.84 -4.44 -7.72
C TRP A 30 7.27 -5.91 -7.85
N LYS A 31 7.44 -6.37 -9.08
CA LYS A 31 7.79 -7.76 -9.44
C LYS A 31 9.12 -8.24 -8.85
N ASN A 32 10.03 -7.33 -8.53
CA ASN A 32 11.34 -7.63 -7.96
C ASN A 32 11.31 -7.85 -6.44
N VAL A 33 10.24 -7.42 -5.76
CA VAL A 33 10.14 -7.51 -4.30
C VAL A 33 9.59 -8.85 -3.86
N GLN A 34 10.26 -9.43 -2.87
CA GLN A 34 9.85 -10.64 -2.19
C GLN A 34 9.49 -10.32 -0.74
N ILE A 35 8.48 -11.01 -0.22
CA ILE A 35 8.05 -10.90 1.16
C ILE A 35 8.16 -12.23 1.89
N ALA A 36 8.45 -12.16 3.18
CA ALA A 36 8.39 -13.29 4.09
C ALA A 36 7.61 -12.88 5.35
N LEU A 37 6.66 -13.73 5.75
CA LEU A 37 5.83 -13.50 6.93
C LEU A 37 6.45 -14.19 8.13
N GLU A 38 6.58 -13.47 9.25
CA GLU A 38 7.14 -13.98 10.49
C GLU A 38 6.33 -13.47 11.68
N GLU A 39 5.46 -14.32 12.26
CA GLU A 39 4.60 -14.01 13.42
C GLU A 39 3.88 -12.64 13.29
N GLU A 40 4.49 -11.58 13.82
CA GLU A 40 3.99 -10.19 13.91
C GLU A 40 4.67 -9.21 12.94
N VAL A 41 5.65 -9.66 12.15
CA VAL A 41 6.48 -8.82 11.27
C VAL A 41 6.48 -9.38 9.85
N ILE A 42 6.39 -8.49 8.88
CA ILE A 42 6.56 -8.79 7.46
C ILE A 42 7.92 -8.28 7.02
N TRP A 43 8.72 -9.18 6.49
CA TRP A 43 10.02 -8.87 5.89
C TRP A 43 9.86 -8.67 4.40
N LEU A 44 10.51 -7.65 3.87
CA LEU A 44 10.60 -7.38 2.44
C LEU A 44 12.06 -7.33 2.00
N LYS A 45 12.37 -7.81 0.80
CA LYS A 45 13.70 -7.68 0.20
C LYS A 45 13.64 -7.50 -1.30
N GLY A 46 14.77 -7.08 -1.87
CA GLY A 46 14.95 -7.01 -3.33
C GLY A 46 14.60 -5.65 -3.92
N PHE A 47 14.52 -4.60 -3.10
CA PHE A 47 14.28 -3.23 -3.57
C PHE A 47 15.46 -2.73 -4.41
N THR A 48 15.16 -1.93 -5.44
CA THR A 48 16.18 -1.14 -6.14
C THR A 48 16.54 0.11 -5.32
N GLY A 49 17.68 0.73 -5.62
CA GLY A 49 18.06 2.00 -4.97
C GLY A 49 17.03 3.12 -5.17
N GLU A 50 16.34 3.13 -6.31
CA GLU A 50 15.26 4.08 -6.62
C GLU A 50 14.01 3.80 -5.79
N GLN A 51 13.61 2.53 -5.67
CA GLN A 51 12.47 2.11 -4.85
C GLN A 51 12.70 2.39 -3.35
N ALA A 52 13.94 2.22 -2.87
CA ALA A 52 14.34 2.48 -1.49
C ALA A 52 14.18 3.96 -1.05
N VAL A 53 14.00 4.88 -1.98
CA VAL A 53 13.74 6.31 -1.73
C VAL A 53 12.38 6.78 -2.26
N SER A 54 11.57 5.89 -2.81
CA SER A 54 10.31 6.26 -3.46
C SER A 54 9.27 6.75 -2.45
N SER A 55 8.33 7.56 -2.94
CA SER A 55 7.27 8.13 -2.11
C SER A 55 6.36 7.06 -1.51
N GLU A 56 6.12 5.96 -2.24
CA GLU A 56 5.31 4.83 -1.80
C GLU A 56 5.88 4.20 -0.53
N ILE A 57 7.21 4.04 -0.45
CA ILE A 57 7.88 3.50 0.73
C ILE A 57 7.89 4.50 1.89
N GLN A 58 8.05 5.80 1.60
CA GLN A 58 8.04 6.84 2.63
C GLN A 58 6.65 7.02 3.29
N GLN A 59 5.59 6.63 2.59
CA GLN A 59 4.21 6.69 3.10
C GLN A 59 3.83 5.50 3.97
N LEU A 60 4.63 4.42 3.99
CA LEU A 60 4.32 3.24 4.79
C LEU A 60 4.58 3.52 6.29
N PRO A 61 3.58 3.29 7.17
CA PRO A 61 3.77 3.44 8.59
C PRO A 61 4.74 2.39 9.14
N ASN A 62 5.51 2.77 10.16
CA ASN A 62 6.44 1.88 10.88
C ASN A 62 7.44 1.12 9.98
N PHE A 63 7.66 1.60 8.76
CA PHE A 63 8.55 0.96 7.80
C PHE A 63 10.01 1.24 8.14
N LEU A 64 10.79 0.16 8.28
CA LEU A 64 12.20 0.25 8.60
C LEU A 64 13.02 -0.36 7.48
N LEU A 65 13.80 0.49 6.79
CA LEU A 65 14.71 0.07 5.74
C LEU A 65 16.12 -0.23 6.29
N TYR A 66 16.69 -1.31 5.81
CA TYR A 66 18.03 -1.78 6.09
C TYR A 66 18.83 -1.97 4.80
N GLU A 67 20.13 -1.73 4.90
CA GLU A 67 21.11 -2.13 3.91
C GLU A 67 21.84 -3.39 4.41
N LEU A 68 21.90 -4.41 3.54
CA LEU A 68 22.62 -5.63 3.82
C LEU A 68 24.11 -5.43 3.53
N ARG A 69 24.95 -5.57 4.55
CA ARG A 69 26.41 -5.54 4.43
C ARG A 69 27.00 -6.70 5.23
N GLU A 70 27.75 -7.57 4.56
CA GLU A 70 28.46 -8.71 5.19
C GLU A 70 27.56 -9.61 6.07
N GLY A 71 26.28 -9.80 5.69
CA GLY A 71 25.33 -10.63 6.46
C GLY A 71 24.71 -9.93 7.68
N LEU A 72 24.96 -8.63 7.86
CA LEU A 72 24.37 -7.79 8.89
C LEU A 72 23.46 -6.73 8.25
N LEU A 73 22.38 -6.39 8.96
CA LEU A 73 21.41 -5.38 8.56
C LEU A 73 21.75 -4.07 9.26
N PHE A 74 22.12 -3.06 8.48
CA PHE A 74 22.36 -1.70 8.94
C PHE A 74 21.14 -0.87 8.61
N ARG A 75 20.56 -0.17 9.59
CA ARG A 75 19.46 0.76 9.28
C ARG A 75 19.95 1.80 8.28
N LYS A 76 19.09 2.25 7.36
CA LYS A 76 19.42 3.32 6.42
C LYS A 76 20.07 4.49 7.18
N ASP A 77 21.25 4.91 6.71
CA ASP A 77 22.10 5.96 7.29
C ASP A 77 22.75 5.66 8.67
N ALA A 78 22.57 4.46 9.22
CA ALA A 78 23.23 4.04 10.45
C ALA A 78 24.62 3.44 10.18
N LEU A 79 25.58 3.79 11.03
CA LEU A 79 26.96 3.27 10.97
C LEU A 79 27.14 1.95 11.75
N VAL A 80 26.14 1.57 12.56
CA VAL A 80 26.19 0.37 13.40
C VAL A 80 25.20 -0.69 12.91
N PRO A 81 25.54 -1.99 13.04
CA PRO A 81 24.64 -3.06 12.68
C PRO A 81 23.46 -3.10 13.66
N SER A 82 22.24 -3.11 13.14
CA SER A 82 21.03 -3.14 13.95
C SER A 82 20.59 -4.58 14.24
N LYS A 83 20.64 -5.46 13.23
CA LYS A 83 20.13 -6.83 13.33
C LYS A 83 20.97 -7.79 12.48
N LYS A 84 20.97 -9.08 12.85
CA LYS A 84 21.47 -10.16 11.99
C LYS A 84 20.38 -10.59 11.01
N VAL A 85 20.78 -11.03 9.82
CA VAL A 85 19.85 -11.59 8.83
C VAL A 85 19.22 -12.88 9.39
N ARG A 86 17.89 -12.98 9.32
CA ARG A 86 17.17 -14.20 9.70
C ARG A 86 17.24 -15.22 8.56
N THR A 87 17.65 -16.44 8.87
CA THR A 87 17.90 -17.49 7.86
C THR A 87 16.67 -18.36 7.58
N ALA A 88 15.65 -18.34 8.44
CA ALA A 88 14.48 -19.22 8.35
C ALA A 88 13.24 -18.57 7.68
N LEU A 89 13.43 -17.50 6.89
CA LEU A 89 12.34 -16.77 6.24
C LEU A 89 11.93 -17.42 4.92
N LEU A 90 10.64 -17.70 4.75
CA LEU A 90 10.08 -18.24 3.52
C LEU A 90 9.69 -17.09 2.58
N TRP A 91 10.54 -16.87 1.57
CA TRP A 91 10.35 -15.79 0.61
C TRP A 91 9.31 -16.15 -0.46
N THR A 92 8.36 -15.24 -0.65
CA THR A 92 7.33 -15.30 -1.67
C THR A 92 7.29 -13.99 -2.46
N PRO A 93 7.06 -14.03 -3.78
CA PRO A 93 6.81 -12.80 -4.54
C PRO A 93 5.63 -12.00 -3.95
N ILE A 94 5.76 -10.67 -3.87
CA ILE A 94 4.75 -9.81 -3.23
C ILE A 94 3.35 -9.95 -3.87
N ASP A 95 3.30 -10.15 -5.20
CA ASP A 95 2.06 -10.32 -5.96
C ASP A 95 1.30 -11.62 -5.63
N LYS A 96 2.01 -12.65 -5.16
CA LYS A 96 1.41 -13.92 -4.74
C LYS A 96 1.00 -13.95 -3.28
N ALA A 97 1.68 -13.15 -2.47
CA ALA A 97 1.45 -13.12 -1.04
C ALA A 97 0.28 -12.21 -0.67
N LEU A 98 0.17 -11.04 -1.32
CA LEU A 98 -0.96 -10.11 -1.15
C LEU A 98 -2.12 -10.49 -2.09
N LYS A 99 -2.83 -11.57 -1.75
CA LYS A 99 -4.02 -11.99 -2.51
C LYS A 99 -5.21 -11.10 -2.17
N LEU A 100 -5.70 -10.34 -3.15
CA LEU A 100 -7.02 -9.71 -3.06
C LEU A 100 -8.10 -10.79 -3.07
N THR A 101 -8.76 -10.99 -1.93
CA THR A 101 -10.05 -11.67 -1.91
C THR A 101 -11.11 -10.68 -2.35
N PHE A 102 -11.55 -10.78 -3.60
CA PHE A 102 -12.75 -10.06 -4.01
C PHE A 102 -13.93 -10.59 -3.19
N PRO A 103 -14.79 -9.70 -2.66
CA PRO A 103 -16.00 -10.16 -2.02
C PRO A 103 -16.80 -11.01 -3.01
N LEU A 104 -17.40 -12.10 -2.52
CA LEU A 104 -18.36 -12.90 -3.27
C LEU A 104 -19.50 -11.96 -3.69
N SER A 105 -19.50 -11.55 -4.95
CA SER A 105 -20.58 -10.89 -5.70
C SER A 105 -21.37 -9.82 -4.92
N ASN A 106 -21.31 -8.56 -5.36
CA ASN A 106 -22.19 -7.52 -4.82
C ASN A 106 -23.66 -7.95 -4.96
N ASN A 107 -24.31 -8.33 -3.87
CA ASN A 107 -25.74 -8.67 -3.85
C ASN A 107 -26.64 -7.46 -4.16
N ASN A 108 -26.07 -6.24 -4.23
CA ASN A 108 -26.72 -5.02 -4.72
C ASN A 108 -26.40 -4.74 -6.20
N PHE A 109 -26.09 -5.77 -7.00
CA PHE A 109 -26.03 -5.61 -8.46
C PHE A 109 -27.45 -5.43 -9.01
N PHE A 110 -27.94 -4.19 -8.95
CA PHE A 110 -29.02 -3.75 -9.79
C PHE A 110 -28.47 -3.73 -11.22
N GLY A 111 -29.10 -4.46 -12.14
CA GLY A 111 -28.62 -4.57 -13.51
C GLY A 111 -28.45 -3.17 -14.12
N ILE A 112 -27.47 -3.00 -15.01
CA ILE A 112 -27.23 -1.73 -15.73
C ILE A 112 -28.49 -1.23 -16.48
N ASP A 113 -29.47 -2.11 -16.69
CA ASP A 113 -30.73 -1.86 -17.37
C ASP A 113 -31.93 -1.63 -16.41
N GLU A 114 -31.76 -1.78 -15.10
CA GLU A 114 -32.84 -1.54 -14.15
C GLU A 114 -33.07 -0.03 -13.96
N LYS A 115 -34.15 0.47 -14.56
CA LYS A 115 -34.63 1.83 -14.34
C LYS A 115 -35.54 1.85 -13.13
N ILE A 116 -35.10 2.51 -12.06
CA ILE A 116 -35.94 2.79 -10.90
C ILE A 116 -36.97 3.85 -11.30
N GLU A 117 -38.26 3.49 -11.31
CA GLU A 117 -39.35 4.45 -11.46
C GLU A 117 -39.48 5.27 -10.18
N ILE A 118 -38.96 6.50 -10.19
CA ILE A 118 -39.17 7.46 -9.12
C ILE A 118 -40.65 7.89 -9.13
N ARG A 119 -41.42 7.45 -8.12
CA ARG A 119 -42.80 7.89 -7.92
C ARG A 119 -42.84 8.83 -6.72
N LEU A 120 -43.31 10.06 -6.95
CA LEU A 120 -43.60 11.00 -5.88
C LEU A 120 -44.82 10.48 -5.09
N LYS A 121 -44.62 10.23 -3.80
CA LYS A 121 -45.74 9.94 -2.90
C LYS A 121 -46.35 11.28 -2.46
N PRO A 122 -47.66 11.51 -2.65
CA PRO A 122 -48.32 12.68 -2.09
C PRO A 122 -48.16 12.67 -0.57
N SER A 123 -47.77 13.81 0.00
CA SER A 123 -47.75 14.03 1.45
C SER A 123 -49.18 14.20 1.94
N GLU A 124 -49.54 13.55 3.06
CA GLU A 124 -50.81 13.82 3.75
C GLU A 124 -50.74 15.09 4.60
N GLU A 125 -49.52 15.58 4.88
CA GLU A 125 -49.28 16.80 5.63
C GLU A 125 -48.93 17.95 4.68
N GLU A 126 -49.71 19.02 4.74
CA GLU A 126 -49.37 20.29 4.10
C GLU A 126 -48.22 20.97 4.85
N GLN A 127 -47.17 21.30 4.12
CA GLN A 127 -46.03 22.05 4.65
C GLN A 127 -46.07 23.49 4.11
N PRO A 128 -45.75 24.51 4.93
CA PRO A 128 -45.73 25.90 4.49
C PRO A 128 -44.64 26.10 3.43
N ALA A 129 -45.03 26.56 2.24
CA ALA A 129 -44.09 26.82 1.15
C ALA A 129 -43.20 28.02 1.49
N THR A 130 -41.88 27.80 1.50
CA THR A 130 -40.89 28.88 1.64
C THR A 130 -40.07 28.97 0.36
N ALA A 131 -39.99 30.16 -0.23
CA ALA A 131 -39.17 30.43 -1.40
C ALA A 131 -38.14 31.52 -1.08
N LEU A 132 -36.92 31.34 -1.56
CA LEU A 132 -35.87 32.35 -1.48
C LEU A 132 -35.68 32.97 -2.87
N LEU A 133 -35.87 34.29 -2.96
CA LEU A 133 -35.55 35.03 -4.17
C LEU A 133 -34.08 35.45 -4.12
N SER A 134 -33.27 34.98 -5.06
CA SER A 134 -31.87 35.38 -5.20
C SER A 134 -31.61 35.94 -6.59
N SER A 135 -30.78 36.99 -6.64
CA SER A 135 -30.32 37.58 -7.89
C SER A 135 -29.19 36.73 -8.48
N ILE A 136 -29.28 36.40 -9.76
CA ILE A 136 -28.24 35.62 -10.47
C ILE A 136 -26.91 36.40 -10.57
N ALA A 137 -26.94 37.72 -10.39
CA ALA A 137 -25.76 38.57 -10.44
C ALA A 137 -24.90 38.51 -9.16
N GLU A 138 -25.39 37.87 -8.10
CA GLU A 138 -24.69 37.70 -6.81
C GLU A 138 -24.18 36.26 -6.59
N ILE A 139 -24.23 35.40 -7.62
CA ILE A 139 -23.68 34.03 -7.64
C ILE A 139 -22.35 34.02 -8.40
#